data_AF-A0A522IRM9-F1
#
_entry.id   AF-A0A522IRM9-F1
#
_cell.length_a   1.000
_cell.length_b   1.000
_cell.length_c   1.000
_cell.angle_alpha   90.00
_cell.angle_beta   90.00
_cell.angle_gamma   90.00
#
_symmetry.space_group_name_H-M   'P 1'
#
loop_
_entity.id
_entity.type
_entity.pdbx_description
1 polymer ?
#
loop_
_entity_poly.entity_id
_entity_poly.type
_entity_poly.pdbx_seq_one_letter_code
_entity_poly.pdbx_strand_id
1 'polypeptide(L)'
;MQIVAGVALGAIYALIALGLSLIFGMLTVVNFAHGAFYMVGAFLGVYFYTLTQNFWFSLLLTPLTVGVLGLLIERFLVRPLYGRGIDYPILLTFGLSYVLIEAMRILFGIGGVPTSTPAILRGAVNLGIGYFP
;
A
#
# COMPACT_ATOMS: atom_id res chain seq x y z
N MET A 1 8.35 4.66 25.74
CA MET A 1 7.45 4.12 24.69
C MET A 1 7.28 4.97 23.45
N GLN A 2 7.31 6.32 23.55
CA GLN A 2 7.24 7.17 22.36
C GLN A 2 8.40 6.95 21.36
N ILE A 3 9.61 6.62 21.84
CA ILE A 3 10.75 6.29 20.97
C ILE A 3 10.45 5.05 20.11
N VAL A 4 9.92 3.98 20.72
CA VAL A 4 9.59 2.74 20.01
C VAL A 4 8.47 2.98 18.99
N ALA A 5 7.44 3.73 19.36
CA ALA A 5 6.38 4.15 18.44
C ALA A 5 6.92 5.02 17.28
N GLY A 6 7.84 5.94 17.58
CA GLY A 6 8.50 6.78 16.59
C GLY A 6 9.36 5.98 15.61
N VAL A 7 10.09 4.96 16.09
CA VAL A 7 10.86 4.04 15.24
C VAL A 7 9.93 3.20 14.37
N ALA A 8 8.82 2.70 14.91
CA ALA A 8 7.85 1.92 14.14
C ALA A 8 7.21 2.75 13.01
N LEU A 9 6.73 3.95 13.30
CA LEU A 9 6.21 4.89 12.30
C LEU A 9 7.29 5.29 11.28
N GLY A 10 8.50 5.57 11.76
CA GLY A 10 9.65 5.90 10.91
C GLY A 10 9.99 4.77 9.94
N ALA A 11 9.93 3.50 10.39
CA ALA A 11 10.15 2.34 9.54
C ALA A 11 9.08 2.22 8.44
N ILE A 12 7.81 2.49 8.75
CA ILE A 12 6.74 2.49 7.75
C ILE A 12 6.99 3.58 6.69
N TYR A 13 7.30 4.80 7.12
CA TYR A 13 7.61 5.88 6.18
C TYR A 13 8.88 5.61 5.36
N ALA A 14 9.90 5.00 5.97
CA ALA A 14 11.12 4.59 5.27
C ALA A 14 10.81 3.52 4.22
N LEU A 15 9.98 2.51 4.53
CA LEU A 15 9.57 1.49 3.57
C LEU A 15 8.77 2.07 2.40
N ILE A 16 7.86 3.02 2.66
CA ILE A 16 7.12 3.72 1.60
C ILE A 16 8.08 4.51 0.70
N ALA A 17 9.03 5.25 1.29
CA ALA A 17 10.04 5.99 0.54
C ALA A 17 10.96 5.08 -0.28
N LEU A 18 11.37 3.93 0.27
CA LEU A 18 12.14 2.91 -0.45
C LEU A 18 11.37 2.35 -1.64
N GLY A 19 10.06 2.11 -1.50
CA GLY A 19 9.20 1.65 -2.59
C GLY A 19 9.21 2.63 -3.77
N LEU A 20 9.04 3.93 -3.49
CA LEU A 20 9.12 4.98 -4.50
C LEU A 20 10.52 5.04 -5.13
N SER A 21 11.58 4.98 -4.32
CA SER A 21 12.97 5.00 -4.79
C SER A 21 13.31 3.81 -5.71
N LEU A 22 12.83 2.61 -5.40
CA LEU A 22 13.05 1.42 -6.24
C LEU A 22 12.32 1.52 -7.59
N ILE A 23 11.08 2.00 -7.58
CA ILE A 23 10.30 2.21 -8.82
C ILE A 23 11.01 3.23 -9.72
N PHE A 24 11.42 4.35 -9.13
CA PHE A 24 12.18 5.38 -9.83
C PHE A 24 13.52 4.88 -10.35
N GLY A 25 14.27 4.15 -9.53
CA GLY A 25 15.59 3.64 -9.88
C GLY A 25 15.56 2.63 -11.02
N MET A 26 14.49 1.84 -11.12
CA MET A 26 14.35 0.84 -12.19
C MET A 26 13.71 1.39 -13.47
N LEU A 27 12.71 2.27 -13.36
CA LEU A 27 11.93 2.74 -14.51
C LEU A 27 12.35 4.12 -15.03
N THR A 28 13.14 4.88 -14.25
CA THR A 28 13.49 6.30 -14.49
C THR A 28 12.28 7.23 -14.74
N VAL A 29 11.08 6.79 -14.33
CA VAL A 29 9.80 7.48 -14.50
C VAL A 29 9.12 7.73 -13.16
N VAL A 30 8.54 8.93 -13.00
CA VAL A 30 7.71 9.29 -11.84
C VAL A 30 6.36 8.59 -11.89
N ASN A 31 6.14 7.64 -10.99
CA ASN A 31 4.84 7.00 -10.80
C ASN A 31 4.05 7.70 -9.68
N PHE A 32 3.14 8.61 -10.06
CA PHE A 32 2.26 9.30 -9.12
C PHE A 32 1.16 8.39 -8.53
N ALA A 33 0.93 7.20 -9.11
CA ALA A 33 -0.05 6.22 -8.65
C ALA A 33 0.44 5.39 -7.46
N HIS A 34 1.72 5.45 -7.10
CA HIS A 34 2.28 4.66 -6.01
C HIS A 34 1.49 4.80 -4.69
N GLY A 35 1.13 6.02 -4.31
CA GLY A 35 0.31 6.26 -3.12
C GLY A 35 -1.10 5.65 -3.21
N ALA A 36 -1.69 5.64 -4.40
CA ALA A 36 -2.98 4.99 -4.62
C ALA A 36 -2.87 3.45 -4.53
N PHE A 37 -1.77 2.84 -5.00
CA PHE A 37 -1.52 1.41 -4.79
C PHE A 37 -1.33 1.06 -3.32
N TYR A 38 -0.63 1.90 -2.55
CA TYR A 38 -0.52 1.72 -1.10
C TYR A 38 -1.90 1.72 -0.43
N MET A 39 -2.76 2.68 -0.80
CA MET A 39 -4.14 2.75 -0.31
C MET A 39 -4.94 1.49 -0.70
N VAL A 40 -4.90 1.06 -1.97
CA VAL A 40 -5.59 -0.15 -2.43
C VAL A 40 -5.15 -1.37 -1.59
N GLY A 41 -3.85 -1.53 -1.37
CA GLY A 41 -3.31 -2.60 -0.52
C GLY A 41 -3.81 -2.54 0.91
N ALA A 42 -3.84 -1.35 1.53
CA ALA A 42 -4.35 -1.19 2.89
C ALA A 42 -5.81 -1.66 3.01
N PHE A 43 -6.70 -1.19 2.14
CA PHE A 43 -8.11 -1.57 2.15
C PHE A 43 -8.35 -3.06 1.80
N LEU A 44 -7.63 -3.60 0.81
CA LEU A 44 -7.71 -5.02 0.48
C LEU A 44 -7.24 -5.90 1.64
N GLY A 45 -6.21 -5.49 2.38
CA GLY A 45 -5.78 -6.21 3.58
C GLY A 45 -6.84 -6.24 4.67
N VAL A 46 -7.56 -5.13 4.87
CA VAL A 46 -8.72 -5.12 5.77
C VAL A 46 -9.82 -6.04 5.26
N TYR A 47 -10.15 -5.94 3.97
CA TYR A 47 -11.19 -6.76 3.34
C TYR A 47 -10.91 -8.27 3.44
N PHE A 48 -9.68 -8.70 3.17
CA PHE A 48 -9.32 -10.11 3.29
C PHE A 48 -9.26 -10.55 4.75
N TYR A 49 -8.88 -9.67 5.67
CA TYR A 49 -8.92 -10.01 7.09
C TYR A 49 -10.36 -10.15 7.59
N THR A 50 -11.29 -9.28 7.18
CA THR A 50 -12.70 -9.42 7.57
C THR A 50 -13.34 -10.69 7.00
N LEU A 51 -12.96 -11.08 5.78
CA LEU A 51 -13.47 -12.28 5.12
C LEU A 51 -12.88 -13.59 5.69
N THR A 52 -11.57 -13.64 5.93
CA THR A 52 -10.88 -14.88 6.34
C THR A 52 -10.74 -15.03 7.85
N GLN A 53 -10.82 -13.93 8.61
CA GLN A 53 -10.46 -13.83 10.03
C GLN A 53 -9.04 -14.35 10.35
N ASN A 54 -8.19 -14.50 9.32
CA ASN A 54 -6.85 -15.05 9.46
C ASN A 54 -5.81 -14.05 8.96
N PHE A 55 -5.02 -13.56 9.90
CA PHE A 55 -3.99 -12.56 9.64
C PHE A 55 -2.97 -13.02 8.59
N TRP A 56 -2.48 -14.26 8.69
CA TRP A 56 -1.43 -14.76 7.79
C TRP A 56 -1.91 -14.90 6.36
N PHE A 57 -3.16 -15.35 6.17
CA PHE A 57 -3.76 -15.43 4.84
C PHE A 57 -3.97 -14.04 4.24
N SER A 58 -4.52 -13.08 5.00
CA SER A 58 -4.66 -11.70 4.53
C SER A 58 -3.31 -11.06 4.18
N LEU A 59 -2.29 -11.29 5.03
CA LEU A 59 -0.94 -10.77 4.83
C LEU A 59 -0.32 -11.23 3.50
N LEU A 60 -0.55 -12.49 3.11
CA LEU A 60 -0.02 -13.03 1.84
C LEU A 60 -0.90 -12.65 0.64
N LEU A 61 -2.22 -12.68 0.80
CA LEU A 61 -3.17 -12.45 -0.29
C LEU A 61 -3.18 -10.99 -0.76
N THR A 62 -2.94 -10.05 0.15
CA THR A 62 -2.90 -8.61 -0.14
C THR A 62 -1.82 -8.22 -1.16
N PRO A 63 -0.52 -8.48 -0.93
CA PRO A 63 0.52 -8.13 -1.90
C PRO A 63 0.38 -8.92 -3.21
N LEU A 64 -0.14 -10.16 -3.17
CA LEU A 64 -0.39 -10.94 -4.38
C LEU A 64 -1.46 -10.27 -5.27
N THR A 65 -2.58 -9.88 -4.68
CA THR A 65 -3.69 -9.25 -5.43
C THR A 65 -3.33 -7.84 -5.92
N VAL A 66 -2.66 -7.04 -5.09
CA VAL A 66 -2.13 -5.73 -5.50
C VAL A 66 -1.06 -5.89 -6.58
N GLY A 67 -0.20 -6.90 -6.47
CA GLY A 67 0.83 -7.21 -7.46
C GLY A 67 0.22 -7.60 -8.81
N VAL A 68 -0.82 -8.44 -8.82
CA VAL A 68 -1.56 -8.79 -10.04
C VAL A 68 -2.21 -7.55 -10.65
N LEU A 69 -2.86 -6.71 -9.85
CA LEU A 69 -3.42 -5.44 -10.32
C LEU A 69 -2.35 -4.53 -10.94
N GLY A 70 -1.20 -4.41 -10.28
CA GLY A 70 -0.04 -3.68 -10.78
C GLY A 70 0.48 -4.23 -12.10
N LEU A 71 0.56 -5.56 -12.24
CA LEU A 71 0.98 -6.21 -13.50
C LEU A 71 0.00 -5.94 -14.64
N LEU A 72 -1.31 -5.94 -14.37
CA LEU A 72 -2.33 -5.62 -15.37
C LEU A 72 -2.19 -4.16 -15.81
N ILE A 73 -2.08 -3.24 -14.87
CA ILE A 73 -1.89 -1.81 -15.15
C ILE A 73 -0.58 -1.58 -15.93
N GLU A 74 0.51 -2.20 -15.51
CA GLU A 74 1.79 -2.13 -16.19
C GLU A 74 1.66 -2.61 -17.63
N ARG A 75 1.04 -3.77 -17.84
CA ARG A 75 0.90 -4.38 -19.17
C ARG A 75 0.02 -3.58 -20.12
N PHE A 76 -1.10 -3.04 -19.64
CA PHE A 76 -2.15 -2.45 -20.49
C PHE A 76 -2.11 -0.93 -20.56
N LEU A 77 -1.63 -0.25 -19.51
CA LEU A 77 -1.65 1.21 -19.44
C LEU A 77 -0.24 1.79 -19.59
N VAL A 78 0.72 1.30 -18.79
CA VAL A 78 2.05 1.93 -18.68
C VAL A 78 2.98 1.49 -19.81
N ARG A 79 3.14 0.19 -20.03
CA ARG A 79 4.06 -0.37 -21.04
C ARG A 79 3.81 0.14 -22.46
N PRO A 80 2.57 0.38 -22.94
CA PRO A 80 2.34 0.99 -24.25
C PRO A 80 2.82 2.44 -24.39
N LEU A 81 3.06 3.13 -23.27
CA LEU A 81 3.60 4.49 -23.25
C LEU A 81 5.12 4.53 -23.13
N TYR A 82 5.79 3.39 -22.91
CA TYR A 82 7.25 3.34 -22.90
C TYR A 82 7.83 3.76 -24.25
N GLY A 83 8.85 4.60 -24.20
CA GLY A 83 9.47 5.21 -25.39
C GLY A 83 8.75 6.49 -25.89
N ARG A 84 7.63 6.90 -25.29
CA ARG A 84 7.07 8.25 -25.48
C ARG A 84 7.73 9.24 -24.51
N GLY A 85 7.42 10.54 -24.68
CA GLY A 85 7.91 11.59 -23.78
C GLY A 85 7.57 11.32 -22.31
N ILE A 86 8.39 11.82 -21.40
CA ILE A 86 8.27 11.60 -19.95
C ILE A 86 6.96 12.14 -19.36
N ASP A 87 6.32 13.07 -20.05
CA ASP A 87 5.03 13.67 -19.74
C ASP A 87 3.86 12.66 -19.81
N TYR A 88 3.91 11.71 -20.74
CA TYR A 88 2.82 10.75 -20.94
C TYR A 88 2.61 9.80 -19.74
N PRO A 89 3.65 9.12 -19.21
CA PRO A 89 3.49 8.27 -18.03
C PRO A 89 3.09 9.06 -16.77
N ILE A 90 3.55 10.31 -16.64
CA ILE A 90 3.19 11.18 -15.52
C ILE A 90 1.68 11.48 -15.54
N LEU A 91 1.16 11.93 -16.67
CA LEU A 91 -0.27 12.21 -16.84
C LEU A 91 -1.12 10.96 -16.64
N LEU A 92 -0.68 9.82 -17.19
CA LEU A 92 -1.34 8.52 -17.01
C LEU A 92 -1.40 8.14 -15.52
N THR A 93 -0.26 8.16 -14.82
CA THR A 93 -0.21 7.72 -13.42
C THR A 93 -0.96 8.68 -12.51
N PHE A 94 -0.98 9.98 -12.81
CA PHE A 94 -1.82 10.94 -12.10
C PHE A 94 -3.31 10.63 -12.29
N GLY A 95 -3.77 10.45 -13.53
CA GLY A 95 -5.16 10.08 -13.82
C GLY A 95 -5.54 8.74 -13.18
N LEU A 96 -4.65 7.75 -13.24
CA LEU A 96 -4.83 6.46 -12.58
C LEU A 96 -4.97 6.62 -11.06
N SER A 97 -4.21 7.51 -10.41
CA SER A 97 -4.37 7.79 -8.99
C SER A 97 -5.80 8.20 -8.66
N TYR A 98 -6.37 9.15 -9.41
CA TYR A 98 -7.75 9.60 -9.17
C TYR A 98 -8.76 8.48 -9.38
N VAL A 99 -8.59 7.69 -10.45
CA VAL A 99 -9.48 6.55 -10.72
C VAL A 99 -9.44 5.54 -9.56
N LEU A 100 -8.24 5.20 -9.09
CA LEU A 100 -8.09 4.27 -7.96
C LEU A 100 -8.63 4.86 -6.66
N ILE A 101 -8.35 6.13 -6.36
CA ILE A 101 -8.88 6.82 -5.18
C ILE A 101 -10.41 6.83 -5.17
N GLU A 102 -11.02 7.22 -6.28
CA GLU A 102 -12.48 7.30 -6.38
C GLU A 102 -13.12 5.91 -6.43
N ALA A 103 -12.49 4.92 -7.08
CA ALA A 103 -12.95 3.53 -7.00
C ALA A 103 -12.98 3.01 -5.56
N MET A 104 -11.92 3.28 -4.79
CA MET A 104 -11.87 2.89 -3.38
C MET A 104 -12.89 3.65 -2.53
N ARG A 105 -13.12 4.93 -2.82
CA ARG A 105 -14.16 5.73 -2.18
C ARG A 105 -15.56 5.15 -2.43
N ILE A 106 -15.83 4.68 -3.65
CA ILE A 106 -17.12 4.06 -4.00
C ILE A 106 -17.28 2.70 -3.30
N LEU A 107 -16.22 1.90 -3.24
CA LEU A 107 -16.25 0.54 -2.66
C LEU A 107 -16.28 0.51 -1.13
N PHE A 108 -15.50 1.39 -0.48
CA PHE A 108 -15.28 1.36 0.97
C PHE A 108 -15.82 2.59 1.71
N GLY A 109 -16.33 3.58 0.97
CA GLY A 109 -16.78 4.86 1.53
C GLY A 109 -15.64 5.84 1.79
N ILE A 110 -16.01 6.98 2.40
CA ILE A 110 -15.09 8.09 2.71
C ILE A 110 -14.47 7.92 4.11
N GLY A 111 -15.09 7.11 4.96
CA GLY A 111 -14.64 6.85 6.32
C GLY A 111 -13.47 5.86 6.36
N GLY A 112 -12.57 6.03 7.33
CA GLY A 112 -11.57 5.02 7.62
C GLY A 112 -12.24 3.74 8.10
N VAL A 113 -11.82 2.58 7.57
CA VAL A 113 -12.32 1.29 8.03
C VAL A 113 -11.62 0.95 9.34
N PRO A 114 -12.33 0.86 10.48
CA PRO A 114 -11.70 0.53 11.75
C PRO A 114 -11.17 -0.92 11.68
N THR A 115 -9.90 -1.09 12.01
CA THR A 115 -9.28 -2.42 12.10
C THR A 115 -8.95 -2.70 13.55
N SER A 116 -9.40 -3.85 14.05
CA SER A 116 -8.94 -4.34 15.34
C SER A 116 -7.65 -5.13 15.12
N THR A 117 -6.64 -4.88 15.95
CA THR A 117 -5.40 -5.66 15.93
C THR A 117 -5.75 -7.15 16.09
N PRO A 118 -5.22 -8.06 15.25
CA PRO A 118 -5.48 -9.49 15.37
C PRO A 118 -5.14 -10.00 16.76
N ALA A 119 -5.89 -10.98 17.30
CA ALA A 119 -5.72 -11.46 18.67
C ALA A 119 -4.28 -11.94 18.98
N ILE A 120 -3.61 -12.54 17.99
CA ILE A 120 -2.20 -12.97 18.07
C ILE A 120 -1.23 -11.79 18.25
N LEU A 121 -1.60 -10.59 17.82
CA LEU A 121 -0.80 -9.36 17.87
C LEU A 121 -1.28 -8.39 18.97
N ARG A 122 -2.26 -8.78 19.80
CA ARG A 122 -2.72 -8.00 20.97
C ARG A 122 -1.83 -8.19 22.22
N GLY A 123 -0.73 -8.92 22.09
CA GLY A 123 0.17 -9.23 23.19
C GLY A 123 1.18 -8.10 23.43
N ALA A 124 1.16 -7.54 24.65
CA ALA A 124 2.14 -6.56 25.06
C ALA A 124 3.46 -7.24 25.44
N VAL A 125 4.51 -6.98 24.67
CA VAL A 125 5.84 -7.54 24.92
C VAL A 125 6.56 -6.65 25.92
N ASN A 126 7.07 -7.22 27.01
CA ASN A 126 7.89 -6.49 27.96
C ASN A 126 9.29 -6.28 27.36
N LEU A 127 9.59 -5.04 26.98
CA LEU A 127 10.88 -4.64 26.41
C LEU A 127 11.95 -4.34 27.49
N GLY A 128 11.69 -4.65 28.76
CA GLY A 128 12.54 -4.29 29.90
C GLY A 128 12.42 -2.83 30.34
N ILE A 129 12.12 -1.94 29.40
CA ILE A 129 11.81 -0.51 29.62
C ILE A 129 10.29 -0.21 29.70
N GLY A 130 9.46 -1.26 29.67
CA GLY A 130 8.00 -1.27 29.75
C GLY A 130 7.36 -2.16 28.66
N TYR A 131 6.04 -2.11 28.53
CA TYR A 131 5.27 -2.95 27.61
C TYR A 131 4.98 -2.27 26.25
N PHE A 132 5.09 -3.02 25.14
CA PHE A 132 4.80 -2.55 23.78
C PHE A 132 4.54 -3.71 22.79
N PRO A 133 3.63 -3.57 21.81
CA PRO A 133 2.45 -2.71 21.83
C PRO A 133 1.41 -3.23 22.83
#